data_AF-A0A2W1CMV0-F1
#
_entry.id   AF-A0A2W1CMV0-F1
#
_cell.length_a   1.000
_cell.length_b   1.000
_cell.length_c   1.000
_cell.angle_alpha   90.00
_cell.angle_beta   90.00
_cell.angle_gamma   90.00
#
_symmetry.space_group_name_H-M   'P 1'
#
loop_
_entity.id
_entity.type
_entity.pdbx_description
1 polymer ?
#
loop_
_entity_poly.entity_id
_entity_poly.type
_entity_poly.pdbx_seq_one_letter_code
_entity_poly.pdbx_strand_id
1 'polypeptide(L)' 'MRLLYIKSDGKLRWTGDKIGDKIPPYAILSHTWKEGQEVTFADLKDLDNAVDVDTQRKEGYQKIRFYAQQAKRDNLDYF' A
#
# COMPACT_ATOMS: atom_id res chain seq x y z
N MET A 1 -8.61 -10.60 -4.59
CA MET A 1 -7.53 -9.91 -3.87
C MET A 1 -7.43 -8.47 -4.36
N ARG A 2 -7.24 -7.52 -3.46
CA ARG A 2 -7.03 -6.11 -3.78
C ARG A 2 -5.62 -5.73 -3.33
N LEU A 3 -4.82 -5.22 -4.25
CA LEU A 3 -3.39 -4.93 -4.03
C LEU A 3 -3.15 -3.42 -4.04
N LEU A 4 -2.04 -3.00 -3.44
CA LEU A 4 -1.55 -1.63 -3.51
C LEU A 4 -0.50 -1.49 -4.62
N TYR A 5 -0.43 -0.30 -5.20
CA TYR A 5 0.65 0.08 -6.11
C TYR A 5 0.92 1.59 -6.04
N ILE A 6 2.08 2.00 -6.53
CA ILE A 6 2.45 3.42 -6.66
C ILE A 6 2.28 3.84 -8.12
N LYS A 7 1.40 4.79 -8.38
CA LYS A 7 1.21 5.36 -9.72
C LYS A 7 2.38 6.31 -10.07
N SER A 8 2.50 6.71 -11.33
CA SER A 8 3.54 7.62 -11.82
C SER A 8 3.57 8.98 -11.11
N ASP A 9 2.45 9.42 -10.53
CA ASP A 9 2.34 10.61 -9.68
C ASP A 9 2.91 10.41 -8.26
N GLY A 10 3.45 9.22 -7.97
CA GLY A 10 3.98 8.86 -6.66
C GLY A 10 2.91 8.58 -5.61
N LYS A 11 1.61 8.53 -5.96
CA LYS A 11 0.52 8.25 -5.01
C LYS A 11 0.22 6.76 -4.93
N LEU A 12 -0.15 6.33 -3.72
CA LEU A 12 -0.62 4.98 -3.45
C LEU A 12 -2.05 4.81 -3.99
N ARG A 13 -2.35 3.68 -4.62
CA ARG A 13 -3.66 3.37 -5.20
C ARG A 13 -4.02 1.92 -4.98
N TRP A 14 -5.31 1.62 -5.01
CA TRP A 14 -5.82 0.25 -5.02
C TRP A 14 -5.97 -0.29 -6.43
N THR A 15 -5.69 -1.57 -6.61
CA THR A 15 -6.23 -2.29 -7.76
C THR A 15 -7.74 -2.47 -7.61
N GLY A 16 -8.44 -2.77 -8.71
CA GLY A 16 -9.72 -3.48 -8.60
C GLY A 16 -9.53 -4.89 -8.02
N ASP A 17 -10.62 -5.60 -7.75
CA ASP A 17 -10.55 -6.96 -7.24
C ASP A 17 -10.00 -7.92 -8.31
N LYS A 18 -8.87 -8.57 -7.98
CA LYS A 18 -8.19 -9.58 -8.80
C LYS A 18 -8.62 -10.99 -8.39
N ILE A 19 -8.95 -11.86 -9.34
CA ILE A 19 -9.46 -13.22 -9.08
C ILE A 19 -8.75 -14.21 -10.01
N GLY A 20 -8.34 -15.36 -9.48
CA GLY A 20 -7.67 -16.42 -10.24
C GLY A 20 -6.42 -15.92 -10.95
N ASP A 21 -6.28 -16.26 -12.23
CA ASP A 21 -5.11 -15.93 -13.05
C ASP A 21 -4.93 -14.42 -13.32
N LYS A 22 -5.86 -13.57 -12.87
CA LYS A 22 -5.73 -12.10 -12.94
C LYS A 22 -4.89 -11.51 -11.79
N ILE A 23 -4.39 -12.34 -10.89
CA ILE A 23 -3.53 -11.92 -9.79
C ILE A 23 -2.10 -11.74 -10.33
N PRO A 24 -1.57 -10.51 -10.39
CA PRO A 24 -0.20 -10.27 -10.85
C PRO A 24 0.81 -10.71 -9.77
N PRO A 25 2.10 -10.84 -10.09
CA PRO A 25 3.16 -10.94 -9.07
C PRO A 25 3.11 -9.76 -8.10
N TYR A 26 3.27 -10.02 -6.81
CA TYR A 26 3.21 -9.01 -5.75
C TYR A 26 4.16 -9.33 -4.61
N ALA A 27 4.62 -8.29 -3.92
CA ALA A 27 5.36 -8.43 -2.67
C ALA A 27 4.39 -8.56 -1.49
N ILE A 28 4.81 -9.21 -0.41
CA ILE A 28 4.07 -9.23 0.85
C ILE A 28 4.86 -8.43 1.87
N LEU A 29 4.20 -7.44 2.48
CA LEU A 29 4.73 -6.73 3.62
C LEU A 29 4.69 -7.63 4.87
N SER A 30 5.86 -8.04 5.36
CA SER A 30 5.99 -8.64 6.69
C SER A 30 6.49 -7.58 7.65
N HIS A 31 5.63 -7.08 8.53
CA HIS A 31 6.02 -6.06 9.52
C HIS A 31 5.48 -6.35 10.91
N THR A 32 6.20 -5.83 11.90
CA THR A 32 5.74 -5.80 13.28
C THR A 32 4.77 -4.63 13.48
N TRP A 33 3.65 -4.94 14.11
CA TRP A 33 2.61 -3.98 14.42
C TRP A 33 3.01 -3.13 15.63
N LYS A 34 2.72 -1.84 15.56
CA LYS A 34 2.84 -0.94 16.70
C LYS A 34 1.48 -0.38 17.08
N GLU A 35 1.10 -0.59 18.34
CA GLU A 35 -0.19 -0.16 18.88
C GLU A 35 -0.45 1.32 18.60
N GLY A 36 -1.64 1.63 18.06
CA GLY A 36 -2.05 2.99 17.72
C GLY A 36 -1.30 3.65 16.55
N GLN A 37 -0.34 2.99 15.90
CA GLN A 37 0.46 3.54 14.80
C GLN A 37 0.21 2.84 13.46
N GLU A 38 -0.66 1.84 13.43
CA GLU A 38 -1.00 1.11 12.21
C GLU A 38 -2.16 1.78 11.46
N VAL A 39 -2.09 1.68 10.12
CA VAL A 39 -3.18 2.13 9.25
C VAL A 39 -4.23 1.04 9.14
N THR A 40 -5.48 1.47 9.16
CA THR A 40 -6.64 0.62 8.93
C THR A 40 -7.06 0.68 7.46
N PHE A 41 -7.92 -0.24 7.05
CA PHE A 41 -8.53 -0.15 5.72
C PHE A 41 -9.32 1.16 5.52
N ALA A 42 -9.94 1.69 6.59
CA ALA A 42 -10.68 2.96 6.52
C ALA A 42 -9.74 4.13 6.23
N ASP A 43 -8.57 4.18 6.86
CA ASP A 43 -7.54 5.19 6.64
C ASP A 43 -7.04 5.20 5.17
N LEU A 44 -7.08 4.04 4.52
CA LEU A 44 -6.65 3.85 3.14
C LEU A 44 -7.83 3.77 2.15
N LYS A 45 -9.07 3.96 2.57
CA LYS A 45 -10.21 3.75 1.67
C LYS A 45 -10.26 4.79 0.55
N ASP A 46 -9.79 6.00 0.85
CA ASP A 46 -9.86 7.17 -0.04
C ASP A 46 -8.50 7.53 -0.67
N LEU A 47 -7.68 6.51 -0.95
CA LEU A 47 -6.39 6.68 -1.64
C LEU A 47 -6.51 7.40 -2.99
N ASP A 48 -7.71 7.40 -3.58
CA ASP A 48 -7.92 8.09 -4.84
C ASP A 48 -7.94 9.62 -4.71
N ASN A 49 -8.29 10.09 -3.51
CA ASN A 49 -8.31 11.48 -3.09
C ASN A 49 -7.04 11.81 -2.30
N ALA A 50 -7.12 12.75 -1.36
CA ALA A 50 -6.04 13.04 -0.43
C ALA A 50 -6.10 12.07 0.75
N VAL A 51 -4.97 11.42 1.04
CA VAL A 51 -4.80 10.68 2.29
C VAL A 51 -4.73 11.68 3.42
N ASP A 52 -5.50 11.45 4.47
CA ASP A 52 -5.51 12.31 5.66
C ASP A 52 -4.09 12.48 6.26
N VAL A 53 -3.80 13.68 6.78
CA VAL A 53 -2.46 14.03 7.27
C VAL A 53 -2.08 13.18 8.48
N ASP A 54 -3.02 12.85 9.36
CA ASP A 54 -2.75 11.99 10.51
C ASP A 54 -2.47 10.56 10.05
N THR A 55 -3.15 10.08 9.01
CA THR A 55 -2.84 8.79 8.37
C THR A 55 -1.43 8.78 7.80
N GLN A 56 -0.98 9.84 7.13
CA GLN A 56 0.38 9.91 6.57
C GLN A 56 1.47 9.91 7.65
N ARG A 57 1.14 10.34 8.87
CA ARG A 57 2.05 10.37 10.03
C ARG A 57 2.18 9.03 10.74
N LYS A 58 1.22 8.11 10.56
CA LYS A 58 1.26 6.77 11.14
C LYS A 58 2.48 6.00 10.63
N GLU A 59 3.19 5.32 11.53
CA GLU A 59 4.33 4.48 11.15
C GLU A 59 3.94 3.37 10.17
N GLY A 60 2.74 2.81 10.31
CA GLY A 60 2.20 1.82 9.35
C GLY A 60 2.14 2.37 7.93
N TYR A 61 1.74 3.64 7.76
CA TYR A 61 1.71 4.28 6.44
C TYR A 61 3.13 4.45 5.87
N GLN A 62 4.05 4.93 6.70
CA GLN A 62 5.45 5.12 6.31
C GLN A 62 6.12 3.79 5.93
N LYS A 63 5.84 2.71 6.65
CA LYS A 63 6.29 1.35 6.33
C LYS A 63 5.77 0.91 4.96
N ILE A 64 4.47 1.08 4.68
CA ILE A 64 3.90 0.77 3.36
C ILE A 64 4.65 1.52 2.24
N ARG A 65 4.90 2.82 2.43
CA ARG A 65 5.65 3.64 1.45
C ARG A 65 7.09 3.16 1.25
N PHE A 66 7.77 2.79 2.33
CA PHE A 66 9.12 2.26 2.26
C PHE A 66 9.16 0.93 1.49
N TYR A 67 8.26 0.01 1.82
CA TYR A 67 8.19 -1.28 1.13
C TYR A 67 7.75 -1.16 -0.33
N ALA A 68 6.90 -0.18 -0.67
CA ALA A 68 6.59 0.14 -2.06
C ALA A 68 7.84 0.43 -2.89
N GLN A 69 8.80 1.17 -2.31
CA GLN A 69 10.07 1.46 -2.97
C GLN A 69 10.92 0.20 -3.12
N GLN A 70 10.90 -0.69 -2.12
CA GLN A 70 11.63 -1.95 -2.18
C GLN A 70 11.03 -2.90 -3.23
N ALA A 71 9.70 -3.10 -3.23
CA ALA A 71 9.00 -3.88 -4.24
C ALA A 71 9.32 -3.39 -5.65
N LYS A 72 9.35 -2.07 -5.85
CA LYS A 72 9.75 -1.48 -7.14
C LYS A 72 11.19 -1.80 -7.54
N ARG A 73 12.14 -1.81 -6.59
CA ARG A 73 13.54 -2.24 -6.86
C ARG A 73 13.62 -3.71 -7.25
N ASP A 74 12.71 -4.51 -6.71
CA ASP A 74 12.58 -5.94 -6.98
C ASP A 74 11.73 -6.24 -8.23
N ASN A 75 11.38 -5.21 -9.02
CA ASN A 75 10.53 -5.28 -10.22
C ASN A 75 9.12 -5.83 -9.96
N LEU A 76 8.58 -5.59 -8.77
CA LEU A 76 7.20 -5.87 -8.40
C LEU A 76 6.41 -4.56 -8.33
N ASP A 77 5.45 -4.41 -9.24
CA ASP A 77 4.60 -3.22 -9.31
C ASP A 77 3.53 -3.18 -8.20
N TYR A 78 3.25 -4.33 -7.60
CA TYR A 78 2.19 -4.52 -6.61
C TYR A 78 2.74 -5.07 -5.28
N PHE A 79 2.11 -4.68 -4.19
CA PHE A 79 2.47 -5.09 -2.82
C PHE A 79 1.28 -4.97 -1.85
#